data_AF-A0A1W9SP44-F1
#
_entry.id   AF-A0A1W9SP44-F1
#
_cell.length_a   1.000
_cell.length_b   1.000
_cell.length_c   1.000
_cell.angle_alpha   90.00
_cell.angle_beta   90.00
_cell.angle_gamma   90.00
#
_symmetry.space_group_name_H-M   'P 1'
#
loop_
_entity.id
_entity.type
_entity.pdbx_description
1 polymer ?
#
loop_
_entity_poly.entity_id
_entity_poly.type
_entity_poly.pdbx_seq_one_letter_code
_entity_poly.pdbx_strand_id
1 'polypeptide(L)'
;MGTVKITLLFGVLSLIIACNLGKNVDNEKKRVADSIKLADSLAKQDSLIRVKKEYEDLISEYFPHTEIAYSKLKNKYIGFNSPVAINAIADIENEYFSNYHTGISKYYGSAWSGSAYFQPEDGEGTWEWDSYKKEMDSLNIKPEMFHCMVYTMKALKAGMGENYKKLQEYHRKIYKKTNYAGWSMAYILTTHFNWKAYLFLNPYSQEYTRCVKNFKKNKTYYVWNQPDINIEAMFILEKDSTEINKLLSQHEFGWGFSYQGVHNWITRFTVLKECMWDGAPCLRYNHNQNQYLFRATKFTDFKDYDSHVIVFPPKKL
;
A
#
# COMPACT_ATOMS: atom_id res chain seq x y z
N MET A 1 31.48 12.35 -24.48
CA MET A 1 30.00 12.37 -24.38
C MET A 1 29.37 11.03 -24.77
N GLY A 2 29.74 10.41 -25.90
CA GLY A 2 29.20 9.10 -26.31
C GLY A 2 29.53 7.92 -25.36
N THR A 3 30.71 7.92 -24.74
CA THR A 3 31.17 6.80 -23.90
C THR A 3 30.31 6.58 -22.66
N VAL A 4 29.89 7.64 -21.95
CA VAL A 4 29.06 7.53 -20.73
C VAL A 4 27.65 7.02 -21.04
N LYS A 5 27.05 7.48 -22.14
CA LYS A 5 25.73 7.03 -22.60
C LYS A 5 25.75 5.54 -22.98
N ILE A 6 26.83 5.10 -23.65
CA ILE A 6 27.06 3.70 -23.97
C ILE A 6 27.22 2.86 -22.69
N THR A 7 28.04 3.30 -21.73
CA THR A 7 28.25 2.57 -20.47
C THR A 7 26.95 2.37 -19.67
N LEU A 8 26.09 3.40 -19.58
CA LEU A 8 24.79 3.29 -18.89
C LEU A 8 23.85 2.32 -19.61
N LEU A 9 23.71 2.41 -20.94
CA LEU A 9 22.87 1.51 -21.73
C LEU A 9 23.34 0.05 -21.65
N PHE A 10 24.65 -0.20 -21.70
CA PHE A 10 25.20 -1.54 -21.52
C PHE A 10 25.02 -2.07 -20.09
N GLY A 11 25.07 -1.20 -19.07
CA GLY A 11 24.76 -1.55 -17.68
C GLY A 11 23.31 -2.03 -17.51
N VAL A 12 22.34 -1.32 -18.10
CA VAL A 12 20.94 -1.76 -18.09
C VAL A 12 20.76 -3.08 -18.84
N LEU A 13 21.30 -3.16 -20.07
CA LEU A 13 21.10 -4.33 -20.91
C LEU A 13 21.70 -5.58 -20.28
N SER A 14 22.88 -5.47 -19.67
CA SER A 14 23.51 -6.58 -18.94
C SER A 14 22.73 -6.99 -17.69
N LEU A 15 22.13 -6.04 -16.97
CA LEU A 15 21.26 -6.32 -15.82
C LEU A 15 19.95 -7.00 -16.26
N ILE A 16 19.30 -6.53 -17.33
CA ILE A 16 18.10 -7.16 -17.92
C ILE A 16 18.41 -8.61 -18.34
N ILE A 17 19.53 -8.82 -19.03
CA ILE A 17 19.98 -10.15 -19.45
C ILE A 17 20.29 -11.04 -18.24
N ALA A 18 20.92 -10.51 -17.19
CA ALA A 18 21.20 -11.27 -15.97
C ALA A 18 19.92 -11.71 -15.25
N CYS A 19 18.90 -10.84 -15.19
CA CYS A 19 17.58 -11.17 -14.63
C CYS A 19 16.86 -12.25 -15.43
N ASN A 20 16.83 -12.13 -16.76
CA ASN A 20 16.18 -13.12 -17.63
C ASN A 20 16.88 -14.49 -17.65
N LEU A 21 18.15 -14.54 -17.25
CA LEU A 21 18.96 -15.77 -17.23
C LEU A 21 19.22 -16.31 -15.82
N GLY A 22 18.61 -15.75 -14.77
CA GLY A 22 18.80 -16.22 -13.38
C GLY A 22 20.25 -16.15 -12.88
N LYS A 23 21.05 -15.21 -13.41
CA LYS A 23 22.45 -15.03 -13.01
C LYS A 23 22.56 -14.14 -11.76
N ASN A 24 23.75 -14.07 -11.15
CA ASN A 24 24.00 -13.35 -9.90
C ASN A 24 23.66 -11.85 -9.98
N VAL A 25 22.42 -11.51 -9.61
CA VAL A 25 21.80 -10.19 -9.71
C VAL A 25 22.49 -9.16 -8.81
N ASP A 26 23.05 -9.57 -7.68
CA ASP A 26 23.65 -8.66 -6.69
C ASP A 26 24.93 -7.98 -7.20
N ASN A 27 25.73 -8.71 -7.98
CA ASN A 27 26.91 -8.14 -8.62
C ASN A 27 26.54 -7.11 -9.70
N GLU A 28 25.47 -7.36 -10.45
CA GLU A 28 25.01 -6.42 -11.48
C GLU A 28 24.31 -5.19 -10.86
N LYS A 29 23.54 -5.36 -9.78
CA LYS A 29 23.01 -4.23 -8.98
C LYS A 29 24.12 -3.31 -8.48
N LYS A 30 25.24 -3.88 -8.01
CA LYS A 30 26.41 -3.12 -7.58
C LYS A 30 27.05 -2.34 -8.73
N ARG A 31 27.26 -2.98 -9.89
CA ARG A 31 27.81 -2.32 -11.09
C ARG A 31 26.93 -1.17 -11.59
N VAL A 32 25.62 -1.35 -11.51
CA VAL A 32 24.63 -0.31 -11.79
C VAL A 32 24.75 0.86 -10.81
N ALA A 33 24.77 0.59 -9.50
CA ALA A 33 24.91 1.64 -8.49
C ALA A 33 26.22 2.46 -8.64
N ASP A 34 27.32 1.80 -8.99
CA ASP A 34 28.60 2.47 -9.23
C ASP A 34 28.57 3.32 -10.51
N SER A 35 27.83 2.89 -11.53
CA SER A 35 27.63 3.66 -12.78
C SER A 35 26.79 4.93 -12.56
N ILE A 36 25.77 4.86 -11.69
CA ILE A 36 24.96 6.03 -11.29
C ILE A 36 25.82 7.05 -10.53
N LYS A 37 26.63 6.59 -9.56
CA LYS A 37 27.54 7.48 -8.81
C LYS A 37 28.55 8.17 -9.72
N LEU A 38 29.08 7.44 -10.71
CA LEU A 38 29.96 8.02 -11.71
C LEU A 38 29.24 9.09 -12.55
N ALA A 39 27.99 8.84 -12.96
CA ALA A 39 27.18 9.81 -13.68
C ALA A 39 26.91 11.08 -12.84
N ASP A 40 26.61 10.93 -11.54
CA ASP A 40 26.41 12.04 -10.60
C ASP A 40 27.69 12.88 -10.43
N SER A 41 28.87 12.26 -10.41
CA SER A 41 30.16 12.97 -10.35
C SER A 41 30.48 13.78 -11.61
N LEU A 42 29.80 13.49 -12.72
CA LEU A 42 30.00 14.10 -14.04
C LEU A 42 28.86 15.05 -14.44
N ALA A 43 27.83 15.22 -13.61
CA ALA A 43 26.63 15.98 -13.91
C ALA A 43 26.88 17.51 -13.89
N LYS A 44 27.30 18.06 -15.04
CA LYS A 44 27.27 19.52 -15.33
C LYS A 44 26.55 19.87 -16.65
N GLN A 45 25.80 18.94 -17.26
CA GLN A 45 25.15 19.16 -18.56
C GLN A 45 23.72 18.60 -18.62
N ASP A 46 22.78 19.35 -19.20
CA ASP A 46 21.34 19.01 -19.30
C ASP A 46 21.04 17.66 -19.96
N SER A 47 21.90 17.23 -20.89
CA SER A 47 21.79 15.91 -21.53
C SER A 47 21.95 14.72 -20.56
N LEU A 48 22.73 14.88 -19.48
CA LEU A 48 22.90 13.86 -18.44
C LEU A 48 21.69 13.80 -17.50
N ILE A 49 21.01 14.94 -17.27
CA ILE A 49 19.77 15.00 -16.48
C ILE A 49 18.65 14.22 -17.18
N ARG A 50 18.53 14.39 -18.51
CA ARG A 50 17.53 13.66 -19.30
C ARG A 50 17.79 12.15 -19.32
N VAL A 51 19.04 11.74 -19.53
CA VAL A 51 19.41 10.31 -19.50
C VAL A 51 19.23 9.71 -18.11
N LYS A 52 19.54 10.46 -17.05
CA LYS A 52 19.26 10.05 -15.66
C LYS A 52 17.76 9.84 -15.43
N LYS A 53 16.92 10.75 -15.91
CA LYS A 53 15.47 10.61 -15.82
C LYS A 53 14.96 9.41 -16.61
N GLU A 54 15.37 9.26 -17.88
CA GLU A 54 15.02 8.09 -18.71
C GLU A 54 15.48 6.77 -18.05
N TYR A 55 16.60 6.80 -17.30
CA TYR A 55 17.14 5.66 -16.57
C TYR A 55 16.41 5.39 -15.24
N GLU A 56 16.04 6.42 -14.49
CA GLU A 56 15.19 6.32 -13.29
C GLU A 56 13.80 5.81 -13.65
N ASP A 57 13.24 6.27 -14.79
CA ASP A 57 11.99 5.78 -15.35
C ASP A 57 12.11 4.30 -15.73
N LEU A 58 13.21 3.89 -16.39
CA LEU A 58 13.46 2.48 -16.72
C LEU A 58 13.69 1.61 -15.48
N ILE A 59 14.43 2.09 -14.49
CA ILE A 59 14.58 1.37 -13.21
C ILE A 59 13.24 1.27 -12.52
N SER A 60 12.41 2.31 -12.51
CA SER A 60 11.08 2.25 -11.93
C SER A 60 10.15 1.29 -12.69
N GLU A 61 10.33 1.16 -14.00
CA GLU A 61 9.56 0.27 -14.88
C GLU A 61 9.96 -1.21 -14.68
N TYR A 62 11.27 -1.51 -14.58
CA TYR A 62 11.80 -2.88 -14.48
C TYR A 62 12.15 -3.33 -13.05
N PHE A 63 12.31 -2.39 -12.12
CA PHE A 63 12.63 -2.58 -10.70
C PHE A 63 11.86 -1.58 -9.82
N PRO A 64 10.52 -1.66 -9.74
CA PRO A 64 9.75 -0.72 -8.93
C PRO A 64 10.05 -0.76 -7.42
N HIS A 65 10.93 -1.66 -6.96
CA HIS A 65 11.09 -1.99 -5.55
C HIS A 65 12.54 -1.93 -5.10
N THR A 66 12.93 -0.74 -4.65
CA THR A 66 13.84 -0.67 -3.51
C THR A 66 13.16 -1.35 -2.32
N GLU A 67 13.93 -2.09 -1.52
CA GLU A 67 13.48 -2.66 -0.25
C GLU A 67 12.63 -1.63 0.52
N ILE A 68 11.40 -2.00 0.88
CA ILE A 68 10.50 -1.14 1.64
C ILE A 68 11.16 -0.87 2.99
N ALA A 69 11.57 0.38 3.16
CA ALA A 69 12.33 0.78 4.35
C ALA A 69 11.49 0.62 5.62
N TYR A 70 12.01 -0.15 6.57
CA TYR A 70 11.48 -0.22 7.93
C TYR A 70 11.45 1.17 8.59
N SER A 71 10.49 1.38 9.48
CA SER A 71 10.53 2.49 10.41
C SER A 71 11.60 2.27 11.47
N LYS A 72 12.40 3.32 11.68
CA LYS A 72 13.37 3.47 12.77
C LYS A 72 12.97 4.59 13.75
N LEU A 73 11.75 5.10 13.64
CA LEU A 73 11.28 6.23 14.45
C LEU A 73 10.94 5.77 15.87
N LYS A 74 10.99 6.71 16.82
CA LYS A 74 10.49 6.47 18.18
C LYS A 74 8.97 6.54 18.19
N ASN A 75 8.33 5.61 18.89
CA ASN A 75 6.87 5.62 19.03
C ASN A 75 6.37 6.84 19.83
N LYS A 76 5.57 7.67 19.18
CA LYS A 76 4.96 8.88 19.75
C LYS A 76 3.49 8.71 20.14
N TYR A 77 2.90 7.54 19.94
CA TYR A 77 1.48 7.31 20.18
C TYR A 77 1.18 6.63 21.52
N ILE A 78 0.00 6.91 22.07
CA ILE A 78 -0.53 6.28 23.28
C ILE A 78 -1.35 5.06 22.88
N GLY A 79 -1.06 3.90 23.47
CA GLY A 79 -1.82 2.67 23.23
C GLY A 79 -1.67 2.08 21.81
N PHE A 80 -0.77 2.63 21.00
CA PHE A 80 -0.42 2.18 19.66
C PHE A 80 1.09 2.35 19.42
N ASN A 81 1.72 1.41 18.72
CA ASN A 81 3.14 1.42 18.37
C ASN A 81 3.30 1.51 16.84
N SER A 82 3.49 2.73 16.33
CA SER A 82 3.56 2.95 14.88
C SER A 82 4.76 2.30 14.20
N PRO A 83 6.01 2.31 14.75
CA PRO A 83 7.10 1.56 14.14
C PRO A 83 6.79 0.07 13.97
N VAL A 84 6.20 -0.57 14.97
CA VAL A 84 5.85 -2.00 14.91
C VAL A 84 4.76 -2.25 13.85
N ALA A 85 3.74 -1.39 13.76
CA ALA A 85 2.71 -1.49 12.72
C ALA A 85 3.29 -1.33 11.31
N ILE A 86 4.13 -0.33 11.09
CA ILE A 86 4.76 -0.05 9.79
C ILE A 86 5.72 -1.17 9.40
N ASN A 87 6.49 -1.71 10.35
CA ASN A 87 7.45 -2.77 10.08
C ASN A 87 6.76 -4.08 9.73
N ALA A 88 5.67 -4.44 10.42
CA ALA A 88 4.89 -5.62 10.09
C ALA A 88 4.32 -5.59 8.66
N ILE A 89 4.02 -4.38 8.15
CA ILE A 89 3.56 -4.18 6.78
C ILE A 89 4.73 -4.18 5.79
N ALA A 90 5.87 -3.60 6.17
CA ALA A 90 7.09 -3.69 5.37
C ALA A 90 7.57 -5.13 5.22
N ASP A 91 7.47 -5.98 6.24
CA ASP A 91 7.79 -7.41 6.16
C ASP A 91 6.98 -8.11 5.05
N ILE A 92 5.67 -7.84 5.01
CA ILE A 92 4.73 -8.42 4.03
C ILE A 92 5.08 -7.95 2.61
N GLU A 93 5.26 -6.65 2.44
CA GLU A 93 5.56 -6.07 1.13
C GLU A 93 6.94 -6.49 0.63
N ASN A 94 7.94 -6.53 1.50
CA ASN A 94 9.28 -6.96 1.14
C ASN A 94 9.30 -8.42 0.72
N GLU A 95 8.57 -9.31 1.40
CA GLU A 95 8.45 -10.70 0.95
C GLU A 95 7.82 -10.78 -0.44
N TYR A 96 6.69 -10.10 -0.65
CA TYR A 96 6.02 -10.07 -1.95
C TYR A 96 6.95 -9.57 -3.05
N PHE A 97 7.53 -8.39 -2.89
CA PHE A 97 8.37 -7.78 -3.92
C PHE A 97 9.69 -8.53 -4.15
N SER A 98 10.24 -9.18 -3.12
CA SER A 98 11.44 -10.02 -3.28
C SER A 98 11.17 -11.26 -4.13
N ASN A 99 9.95 -11.80 -4.09
CA ASN A 99 9.56 -12.99 -4.83
C ASN A 99 8.85 -12.70 -6.17
N TYR A 100 8.33 -11.49 -6.36
CA TYR A 100 7.42 -11.18 -7.46
C TYR A 100 7.99 -11.43 -8.86
N HIS A 101 9.26 -11.08 -9.12
CA HIS A 101 9.86 -11.21 -10.45
C HIS A 101 10.57 -12.57 -10.69
N THR A 102 11.26 -13.09 -9.69
CA THR A 102 12.17 -14.24 -9.83
C THR A 102 11.68 -15.51 -9.12
N GLY A 103 10.55 -15.44 -8.44
CA GLY A 103 9.99 -16.55 -7.68
C GLY A 103 8.46 -16.52 -7.68
N ILE A 104 7.89 -16.78 -6.51
CA ILE A 104 6.44 -16.78 -6.29
C ILE A 104 6.15 -16.27 -4.88
N SER A 105 5.32 -15.23 -4.76
CA SER A 105 4.88 -14.82 -3.44
C SER A 105 3.80 -15.75 -2.91
N LYS A 106 3.80 -15.97 -1.60
CA LYS A 106 2.64 -16.60 -0.94
C LYS A 106 1.44 -15.66 -0.86
N TYR A 107 1.62 -14.36 -1.10
CA TYR A 107 0.56 -13.37 -1.05
C TYR A 107 -0.09 -13.19 -2.41
N TYR A 108 -1.42 -13.16 -2.42
CA TYR A 108 -2.21 -12.95 -3.64
C TYR A 108 -3.48 -12.16 -3.32
N GLY A 109 -4.00 -11.45 -4.31
CA GLY A 109 -5.23 -10.66 -4.19
C GLY A 109 -6.49 -11.53 -4.19
N SER A 110 -7.50 -11.12 -3.41
CA SER A 110 -8.76 -11.86 -3.33
C SER A 110 -9.48 -12.00 -4.67
N ALA A 111 -9.52 -10.94 -5.48
CA ALA A 111 -10.12 -10.96 -6.82
C ALA A 111 -9.24 -11.74 -7.81
N TRP A 112 -7.91 -11.66 -7.71
CA TRP A 112 -7.00 -12.47 -8.53
C TRP A 112 -7.32 -13.96 -8.38
N SER A 113 -7.44 -14.46 -7.15
CA SER A 113 -7.75 -15.89 -6.95
C SER A 113 -9.09 -16.28 -7.57
N GLY A 114 -10.10 -15.41 -7.48
CA GLY A 114 -11.39 -15.61 -8.12
C GLY A 114 -11.27 -15.76 -9.64
N SER A 115 -10.45 -14.94 -10.29
CA SER A 115 -10.17 -15.05 -11.73
C SER A 115 -9.32 -16.27 -12.09
N ALA A 116 -8.27 -16.55 -11.31
CA ALA A 116 -7.32 -17.64 -11.54
C ALA A 116 -7.97 -19.05 -11.46
N TYR A 117 -9.10 -19.19 -10.75
CA TYR A 117 -9.90 -20.42 -10.76
C TYR A 117 -10.55 -20.72 -12.11
N PHE A 118 -10.71 -19.72 -12.97
CA PHE A 118 -11.42 -19.84 -14.26
C PHE A 118 -10.52 -19.50 -15.45
N GLN A 119 -9.23 -19.26 -15.24
CA GLN A 119 -8.27 -18.98 -16.29
C GLN A 119 -7.40 -20.23 -16.53
N PRO A 120 -7.48 -20.85 -17.72
CA PRO A 120 -6.55 -21.91 -18.08
C PRO A 120 -5.18 -21.28 -18.34
N GLU A 121 -4.12 -21.89 -17.82
CA GLU A 121 -2.75 -21.36 -17.91
C GLU A 121 -2.32 -21.17 -19.38
N ASP A 122 -2.79 -22.05 -20.28
CA ASP A 122 -2.46 -22.04 -21.72
C ASP A 122 -2.98 -23.31 -22.43
N GLY A 123 -4.29 -23.39 -22.72
CA GLY A 123 -4.85 -24.42 -23.62
C GLY A 123 -4.73 -25.90 -23.20
N GLU A 124 -3.98 -26.22 -22.14
CA GLU A 124 -3.70 -27.56 -21.63
C GLU A 124 -4.58 -27.95 -20.42
N GLY A 125 -5.59 -27.16 -20.09
CA GLY A 125 -6.64 -27.53 -19.14
C GLY A 125 -6.25 -27.51 -17.66
N THR A 126 -5.07 -27.02 -17.30
CA THR A 126 -4.71 -26.69 -15.90
C THR A 126 -5.08 -25.24 -15.60
N TRP A 127 -5.77 -25.02 -14.47
CA TRP A 127 -6.18 -23.69 -14.03
C TRP A 127 -5.01 -23.00 -13.32
N GLU A 128 -4.84 -21.70 -13.53
CA GLU A 128 -3.74 -20.92 -12.92
C GLU A 128 -3.68 -21.07 -11.40
N TRP A 129 -4.85 -21.13 -10.75
CA TRP A 129 -4.93 -21.36 -9.32
C TRP A 129 -4.31 -22.70 -8.90
N ASP A 130 -4.55 -23.77 -9.67
CA ASP A 130 -4.03 -25.10 -9.36
C ASP A 130 -2.50 -25.15 -9.53
N SER A 131 -1.98 -24.48 -10.56
CA SER A 131 -0.53 -24.34 -10.77
C SER A 131 0.13 -23.54 -9.65
N TYR A 132 -0.45 -22.40 -9.28
CA TYR A 132 -0.02 -21.60 -8.13
C TYR A 132 0.01 -22.43 -6.84
N LYS A 133 -1.08 -23.17 -6.55
CA LYS A 133 -1.20 -23.96 -5.34
C LYS A 133 -0.21 -25.12 -5.31
N LYS A 134 -0.02 -25.82 -6.44
CA LYS A 134 0.95 -26.91 -6.56
C LYS A 134 2.38 -26.44 -6.27
N GLU A 135 2.75 -25.25 -6.74
CA GLU A 135 4.06 -24.68 -6.46
C GLU A 135 4.22 -24.32 -4.98
N MET A 136 3.20 -23.70 -4.37
CA MET A 136 3.16 -23.42 -2.93
C MET A 136 3.29 -24.68 -2.07
N ASP A 137 2.57 -25.74 -2.44
CA ASP A 137 2.65 -27.04 -1.77
C ASP A 137 4.05 -27.66 -1.92
N SER A 138 4.69 -27.54 -3.09
CA SER A 138 6.05 -28.03 -3.32
C SER A 138 7.12 -27.31 -2.48
N LEU A 139 6.86 -26.05 -2.13
CA LEU A 139 7.71 -25.24 -1.26
C LEU A 139 7.34 -25.38 0.23
N ASN A 140 6.30 -26.15 0.57
CA ASN A 140 5.72 -26.23 1.91
C ASN A 140 5.34 -24.84 2.47
N ILE A 141 4.84 -23.96 1.60
CA ILE A 141 4.40 -22.62 1.93
C ILE A 141 2.87 -22.57 1.80
N LYS A 142 2.20 -22.04 2.84
CA LYS A 142 0.75 -21.85 2.79
C LYS A 142 0.42 -20.53 2.06
N PRO A 143 -0.41 -20.56 1.00
CA PRO A 143 -0.92 -19.35 0.37
C PRO A 143 -1.70 -18.47 1.35
N GLU A 144 -1.57 -17.16 1.22
CA GLU A 144 -2.28 -16.19 2.04
C GLU A 144 -2.96 -15.10 1.18
N MET A 145 -4.29 -15.13 1.17
CA MET A 145 -5.12 -14.16 0.47
C MET A 145 -5.09 -12.80 1.17
N PHE A 146 -4.90 -11.75 0.38
CA PHE A 146 -5.02 -10.37 0.81
C PHE A 146 -6.25 -9.70 0.19
N HIS A 147 -7.06 -9.15 1.08
CA HIS A 147 -8.05 -8.11 0.80
C HIS A 147 -7.59 -6.85 1.56
N CYS A 148 -7.98 -5.66 1.11
CA CYS A 148 -7.55 -4.40 1.72
C CYS A 148 -7.82 -4.34 3.24
N MET A 149 -8.92 -4.91 3.70
CA MET A 149 -9.22 -5.07 5.12
C MET A 149 -8.23 -5.99 5.85
N VAL A 150 -7.83 -7.13 5.26
CA VAL A 150 -6.84 -8.04 5.86
C VAL A 150 -5.49 -7.33 6.03
N TYR A 151 -5.06 -6.63 4.98
CA TYR A 151 -3.82 -5.83 4.97
C TYR A 151 -3.81 -4.81 6.11
N THR A 152 -4.83 -3.97 6.19
CA THR A 152 -4.90 -2.91 7.21
C THR A 152 -5.08 -3.45 8.63
N MET A 153 -5.80 -4.56 8.80
CA MET A 153 -5.97 -5.20 10.11
C MET A 153 -4.67 -5.84 10.62
N LYS A 154 -3.78 -6.32 9.74
CA LYS A 154 -2.44 -6.77 10.14
C LYS A 154 -1.64 -5.62 10.75
N ALA A 155 -1.69 -4.42 10.14
CA ALA A 155 -1.05 -3.23 10.69
C ALA A 155 -1.62 -2.84 12.07
N LEU A 156 -2.95 -2.80 12.19
CA LEU A 156 -3.63 -2.51 13.45
C LEU A 156 -3.27 -3.51 14.54
N LYS A 157 -3.31 -4.81 14.23
CA LYS A 157 -2.95 -5.87 15.17
C LYS A 157 -1.53 -5.70 15.70
N ALA A 158 -0.57 -5.47 14.81
CA ALA A 158 0.83 -5.29 15.17
C ALA A 158 1.03 -4.04 16.05
N GLY A 159 0.43 -2.90 15.68
CA GLY A 159 0.59 -1.66 16.42
C GLY A 159 -0.15 -1.61 17.75
N MET A 160 -1.33 -2.22 17.87
CA MET A 160 -2.13 -2.17 19.09
C MET A 160 -1.65 -3.15 20.17
N GLY A 161 -0.95 -4.23 19.81
CA GLY A 161 -0.56 -5.27 20.76
C GLY A 161 -1.77 -5.81 21.53
N GLU A 162 -1.71 -5.83 22.87
CA GLU A 162 -2.81 -6.31 23.72
C GLU A 162 -4.11 -5.52 23.56
N ASN A 163 -4.05 -4.24 23.15
CA ASN A 163 -5.26 -3.45 22.89
C ASN A 163 -6.05 -3.97 21.68
N TYR A 164 -5.43 -4.79 20.82
CA TYR A 164 -6.13 -5.40 19.70
C TYR A 164 -7.24 -6.36 20.16
N LYS A 165 -7.05 -7.09 21.27
CA LYS A 165 -8.10 -7.97 21.83
C LYS A 165 -9.34 -7.14 22.22
N LYS A 166 -9.12 -5.99 22.87
CA LYS A 166 -10.19 -5.05 23.22
C LYS A 166 -10.91 -4.50 21.98
N LEU A 167 -10.17 -4.18 20.92
CA LEU A 167 -10.77 -3.77 19.63
C LEU A 167 -11.73 -4.85 19.10
N GLN A 168 -11.29 -6.12 19.12
CA GLN A 168 -12.09 -7.25 18.66
C GLN A 168 -13.32 -7.51 19.54
N GLU A 169 -13.19 -7.31 20.86
CA GLU A 169 -14.32 -7.42 21.80
C GLU A 169 -15.38 -6.35 21.53
N TYR A 170 -14.99 -5.09 21.35
CA TYR A 170 -15.94 -4.03 20.99
C TYR A 170 -16.62 -4.31 19.66
N HIS A 171 -15.86 -4.75 18.64
CA HIS A 171 -16.45 -5.06 17.34
C HIS A 171 -17.51 -6.16 17.43
N ARG A 172 -17.21 -7.24 18.16
CA ARG A 172 -18.14 -8.35 18.36
C ARG A 172 -19.38 -7.91 19.13
N LYS A 173 -19.21 -7.07 20.16
CA LYS A 173 -20.31 -6.56 20.98
C LYS A 173 -21.28 -5.67 20.17
N ILE A 174 -20.75 -4.81 19.30
CA ILE A 174 -21.55 -3.83 18.56
C ILE A 174 -22.20 -4.46 17.33
N TYR A 175 -21.42 -5.21 16.53
CA TYR A 175 -21.87 -5.66 15.20
C TYR A 175 -22.28 -7.12 15.13
N LYS A 176 -21.97 -7.93 16.17
CA LYS A 176 -22.27 -9.38 16.23
C LYS A 176 -21.75 -10.17 15.03
N LYS A 177 -20.75 -9.64 14.32
CA LYS A 177 -20.15 -10.20 13.10
C LYS A 177 -18.65 -10.37 13.28
N THR A 178 -18.11 -11.34 12.54
CA THR A 178 -16.67 -11.61 12.47
C THR A 178 -15.97 -10.71 11.45
N ASN A 179 -16.67 -10.30 10.39
CA ASN A 179 -16.09 -9.51 9.30
C ASN A 179 -16.07 -8.03 9.65
N TYR A 180 -14.96 -7.38 9.29
CA TYR A 180 -14.74 -5.95 9.52
C TYR A 180 -15.14 -5.13 8.28
N ALA A 181 -15.57 -3.90 8.51
CA ALA A 181 -15.78 -2.90 7.46
C ALA A 181 -15.04 -1.61 7.83
N GLY A 182 -14.76 -0.76 6.83
CA GLY A 182 -14.00 0.47 7.04
C GLY A 182 -14.57 1.35 8.16
N TRP A 183 -15.86 1.63 8.04
CA TRP A 183 -16.60 2.43 9.02
C TRP A 183 -16.68 1.76 10.40
N SER A 184 -16.69 0.42 10.49
CA SER A 184 -16.88 -0.29 11.76
C SER A 184 -15.64 -0.18 12.65
N MET A 185 -14.45 -0.24 12.05
CA MET A 185 -13.19 0.00 12.76
C MET A 185 -13.02 1.47 13.12
N ALA A 186 -13.29 2.39 12.19
CA ALA A 186 -13.17 3.82 12.47
C ALA A 186 -14.07 4.24 13.65
N TYR A 187 -15.32 3.78 13.68
CA TYR A 187 -16.23 4.04 14.80
C TYR A 187 -15.59 3.59 16.13
N ILE A 188 -15.17 2.33 16.23
CA ILE A 188 -14.58 1.80 17.47
C ILE A 188 -13.31 2.54 17.86
N LEU A 189 -12.41 2.81 16.90
CA LEU A 189 -11.15 3.53 17.16
C LEU A 189 -11.42 4.94 17.70
N THR A 190 -12.39 5.66 17.14
CA THR A 190 -12.75 7.01 17.61
C THR A 190 -13.48 6.99 18.95
N THR A 191 -14.43 6.08 19.16
CA THR A 191 -15.29 6.06 20.35
C THR A 191 -14.64 5.40 21.56
N HIS A 192 -13.79 4.40 21.37
CA HIS A 192 -13.27 3.57 22.46
C HIS A 192 -11.75 3.66 22.65
N PHE A 193 -11.02 4.20 21.66
CA PHE A 193 -9.56 4.35 21.74
C PHE A 193 -9.11 5.82 21.67
N ASN A 194 -10.05 6.78 21.63
CA ASN A 194 -9.78 8.21 21.51
C ASN A 194 -8.94 8.58 20.27
N TRP A 195 -9.04 7.80 19.21
CA TRP A 195 -8.43 8.18 17.94
C TRP A 195 -9.23 9.30 17.29
N LYS A 196 -8.54 10.10 16.47
CA LYS A 196 -9.13 11.28 15.82
C LYS A 196 -9.34 11.02 14.34
N ALA A 197 -10.58 11.15 13.87
CA ALA A 197 -10.92 10.98 12.47
C ALA A 197 -11.01 12.32 11.72
N TYR A 198 -10.57 12.29 10.47
CA TYR A 198 -10.55 13.43 9.56
C TYR A 198 -11.16 13.00 8.23
N LEU A 199 -11.95 13.88 7.64
CA LEU A 199 -12.68 13.63 6.42
C LEU A 199 -12.04 14.38 5.25
N PHE A 200 -11.78 13.68 4.14
CA PHE A 200 -11.22 14.23 2.92
C PHE A 200 -12.19 13.95 1.78
N LEU A 201 -12.64 14.99 1.08
CA LEU A 201 -13.70 14.89 0.08
C LEU A 201 -13.30 15.51 -1.24
N ASN A 202 -13.53 14.78 -2.31
CA ASN A 202 -13.62 15.34 -3.65
C ASN A 202 -15.01 15.98 -3.84
N PRO A 203 -15.11 17.21 -4.39
CA PRO A 203 -16.39 17.81 -4.78
C PRO A 203 -17.27 16.93 -5.68
N TYR A 204 -16.67 16.02 -6.44
CA TYR A 204 -17.39 15.09 -7.31
C TYR A 204 -17.92 13.83 -6.61
N SER A 205 -17.63 13.65 -5.31
CA SER A 205 -18.10 12.50 -4.55
C SER A 205 -19.62 12.40 -4.54
N GLN A 206 -20.15 11.19 -4.77
CA GLN A 206 -21.56 10.88 -4.54
C GLN A 206 -22.00 11.13 -3.09
N GLU A 207 -21.06 11.17 -2.15
CA GLU A 207 -21.35 11.47 -0.73
C GLU A 207 -21.22 12.94 -0.37
N TYR A 208 -20.71 13.79 -1.28
CA TYR A 208 -20.26 15.14 -0.98
C TYR A 208 -21.30 15.95 -0.21
N THR A 209 -22.50 16.12 -0.78
CA THR A 209 -23.58 16.91 -0.18
C THR A 209 -23.96 16.40 1.21
N ARG A 210 -24.05 15.08 1.38
CA ARG A 210 -24.42 14.44 2.65
C ARG A 210 -23.32 14.64 3.69
N CYS A 211 -22.06 14.40 3.32
CA CYS A 211 -20.91 14.57 4.20
C CYS A 211 -20.74 16.01 4.66
N VAL A 212 -20.83 16.99 3.74
CA VAL A 212 -20.75 18.42 4.07
C VAL A 212 -21.88 18.82 5.02
N LYS A 213 -23.12 18.37 4.76
CA LYS A 213 -24.28 18.66 5.61
C LYS A 213 -24.08 18.10 7.03
N ASN A 214 -23.67 16.85 7.16
CA ASN A 214 -23.51 16.19 8.46
C ASN A 214 -22.31 16.75 9.24
N PHE A 215 -21.19 17.06 8.58
CA PHE A 215 -20.07 17.72 9.23
C PHE A 215 -20.45 19.12 9.74
N LYS A 216 -21.19 19.91 8.95
CA LYS A 216 -21.65 21.23 9.39
C LYS A 216 -22.64 21.18 10.55
N LYS A 217 -23.54 20.18 10.57
CA LYS A 217 -24.59 20.06 11.58
C LYS A 217 -24.07 19.44 12.89
N ASN A 218 -23.36 18.32 12.79
CA ASN A 218 -23.06 17.44 13.92
C ASN A 218 -21.56 17.14 14.08
N LYS A 219 -20.70 17.61 13.16
CA LYS A 219 -19.30 17.19 13.09
C LYS A 219 -19.13 15.67 12.93
N THR A 220 -20.00 15.03 12.13
CA THR A 220 -19.96 13.58 11.88
C THR A 220 -19.81 13.22 10.39
N TYR A 221 -19.24 12.04 10.14
CA TYR A 221 -19.38 11.30 8.89
C TYR A 221 -20.51 10.28 9.05
N TYR A 222 -21.46 10.33 8.12
CA TYR A 222 -22.63 9.47 8.15
C TYR A 222 -22.35 8.10 7.53
N VAL A 223 -22.84 7.06 8.19
CA VAL A 223 -22.76 5.69 7.71
C VAL A 223 -24.17 5.09 7.63
N TRP A 224 -24.52 4.53 6.48
CA TRP A 224 -25.87 3.99 6.26
C TRP A 224 -26.20 2.85 7.24
N ASN A 225 -27.28 3.01 8.01
CA ASN A 225 -27.75 2.05 9.02
C ASN A 225 -26.71 1.66 10.09
N GLN A 226 -25.72 2.52 10.33
CA GLN A 226 -24.67 2.30 11.33
C GLN A 226 -24.45 3.58 12.14
N PRO A 227 -23.80 3.50 13.31
CA PRO A 227 -23.42 4.68 14.05
C PRO A 227 -22.54 5.64 13.23
N ASP A 228 -22.83 6.93 13.37
CA ASP A 228 -22.01 8.02 12.81
C ASP A 228 -20.61 8.02 13.44
N ILE A 229 -19.62 8.49 12.66
CA ILE A 229 -18.23 8.66 13.11
C ILE A 229 -17.98 10.14 13.38
N ASN A 230 -17.44 10.47 14.55
CA ASN A 230 -17.06 11.86 14.88
C ASN A 230 -15.85 12.30 14.06
N ILE A 231 -15.91 13.50 13.48
CA ILE A 231 -14.90 14.07 12.60
C ILE A 231 -14.36 15.37 13.18
N GLU A 232 -13.05 15.44 13.38
CA GLU A 232 -12.35 16.61 13.93
C GLU A 232 -12.31 17.76 12.91
N ALA A 233 -11.94 17.44 11.67
CA ALA A 233 -11.92 18.40 10.57
C ALA A 233 -12.22 17.73 9.22
N MET A 234 -12.69 18.55 8.30
CA MET A 234 -13.00 18.18 6.93
C MET A 234 -12.15 19.01 5.97
N PHE A 235 -11.60 18.35 4.95
CA PHE A 235 -10.78 18.93 3.90
C PHE A 235 -11.36 18.61 2.52
N ILE A 236 -11.23 19.55 1.60
CA ILE A 236 -11.58 19.38 0.19
C ILE A 236 -10.30 18.98 -0.57
N LEU A 237 -10.34 17.82 -1.21
CA LEU A 237 -9.26 17.33 -2.06
C LEU A 237 -8.96 18.36 -3.16
N GLU A 238 -7.69 18.48 -3.54
CA GLU A 238 -7.13 19.47 -4.46
C GLU A 238 -7.07 20.90 -3.92
N LYS A 239 -8.14 21.38 -3.28
CA LYS A 239 -8.19 22.73 -2.69
C LYS A 239 -7.29 22.86 -1.45
N ASP A 240 -7.35 21.91 -0.53
CA ASP A 240 -6.69 21.98 0.78
C ASP A 240 -5.41 21.11 0.82
N SER A 241 -4.75 20.93 -0.34
CA SER A 241 -3.63 19.98 -0.49
C SER A 241 -2.45 20.28 0.45
N THR A 242 -2.19 21.55 0.76
CA THR A 242 -1.12 21.96 1.68
C THR A 242 -1.45 21.56 3.12
N GLU A 243 -2.67 21.82 3.56
CA GLU A 243 -3.17 21.49 4.90
C GLU A 243 -3.23 19.97 5.12
N ILE A 244 -3.67 19.24 4.09
CA ILE A 244 -3.68 17.77 4.09
C ILE A 244 -2.26 17.23 4.26
N ASN A 245 -1.30 17.71 3.45
CA ASN A 245 0.08 17.27 3.54
C ASN A 245 0.71 17.62 4.90
N LYS A 246 0.39 18.80 5.44
CA LYS A 246 0.84 19.21 6.78
C LYS A 246 0.28 18.28 7.87
N LEU A 247 -1.01 17.97 7.84
CA LEU A 247 -1.64 17.03 8.77
C LEU A 247 -0.97 15.65 8.67
N LEU A 248 -0.89 15.08 7.46
CA LEU A 248 -0.33 13.76 7.24
C LEU A 248 1.14 13.66 7.63
N SER A 249 1.96 14.67 7.33
CA SER A 249 3.39 14.69 7.70
C SER A 249 3.63 14.67 9.21
N GLN A 250 2.62 15.05 10.01
CA GLN A 250 2.72 14.96 11.46
C GLN A 250 2.44 13.55 11.98
N HIS A 251 1.85 12.66 11.17
CA HIS A 251 1.40 11.33 11.60
C HIS A 251 2.13 10.23 10.83
N GLU A 252 3.01 9.51 11.51
CA GLU A 252 3.68 8.35 10.93
C GLU A 252 2.70 7.25 10.51
N PHE A 253 1.59 7.09 11.24
CA PHE A 253 0.58 6.08 10.95
C PHE A 253 -0.82 6.71 10.95
N GLY A 254 -1.61 6.38 9.93
CA GLY A 254 -3.06 6.56 9.89
C GLY A 254 -3.74 5.31 9.37
N TRP A 255 -4.95 5.04 9.84
CA TRP A 255 -5.80 3.98 9.33
C TRP A 255 -6.97 4.61 8.57
N GLY A 256 -7.24 4.20 7.34
CA GLY A 256 -8.21 4.88 6.50
C GLY A 256 -9.10 3.97 5.67
N PHE A 257 -10.22 4.52 5.24
CA PHE A 257 -11.18 3.85 4.36
C PHE A 257 -11.84 4.82 3.37
N SER A 258 -12.35 4.29 2.25
CA SER A 258 -13.15 5.02 1.27
C SER A 258 -14.63 4.74 1.42
N TYR A 259 -15.46 5.65 0.91
CA TYR A 259 -16.86 5.46 0.57
C TYR A 259 -17.58 4.36 1.36
N GLN A 260 -18.27 4.71 2.45
CA GLN A 260 -19.04 3.74 3.26
C GLN A 260 -18.23 2.47 3.63
N GLY A 261 -16.91 2.57 3.76
CA GLY A 261 -16.01 1.50 4.17
C GLY A 261 -15.65 0.45 3.11
N VAL A 262 -15.85 0.74 1.81
CA VAL A 262 -15.60 -0.21 0.71
C VAL A 262 -14.13 -0.59 0.62
N HIS A 263 -13.23 0.39 0.58
CA HIS A 263 -11.80 0.14 0.47
C HIS A 263 -11.04 0.66 1.67
N ASN A 264 -9.90 0.05 1.99
CA ASN A 264 -9.18 0.30 3.24
C ASN A 264 -7.68 0.39 2.96
N TRP A 265 -7.00 1.27 3.68
CA TRP A 265 -5.56 1.48 3.55
C TRP A 265 -4.98 1.97 4.86
N ILE A 266 -3.64 2.01 4.91
CA ILE A 266 -2.94 2.77 5.93
C ILE A 266 -2.24 3.95 5.28
N THR A 267 -1.84 4.93 6.08
CA THR A 267 -0.87 5.94 5.65
C THR A 267 0.44 5.78 6.40
N ARG A 268 1.54 6.04 5.69
CA ARG A 268 2.83 6.38 6.27
C ARG A 268 3.15 7.82 5.89
N PHE A 269 2.94 8.74 6.83
CA PHE A 269 2.96 10.17 6.53
C PHE A 269 2.01 10.51 5.37
N THR A 270 2.53 11.14 4.31
CA THR A 270 1.79 11.55 3.12
C THR A 270 1.56 10.42 2.11
N VAL A 271 2.09 9.23 2.36
CA VAL A 271 1.94 8.08 1.45
C VAL A 271 0.81 7.18 1.93
N LEU A 272 -0.19 6.98 1.09
CA LEU A 272 -1.21 5.95 1.23
C LEU A 272 -0.63 4.62 0.75
N LYS A 273 -0.85 3.57 1.54
CA LYS A 273 -0.43 2.20 1.23
C LYS A 273 -1.64 1.29 1.28
N GLU A 274 -1.88 0.55 0.20
CA GLU A 274 -3.06 -0.30 0.05
C GLU A 274 -2.72 -1.63 -0.61
N CYS A 275 -3.71 -2.52 -0.58
CA CYS A 275 -3.68 -3.78 -1.30
C CYS A 275 -4.68 -3.78 -2.45
N MET A 276 -4.21 -4.13 -3.65
CA MET A 276 -4.99 -4.28 -4.88
C MET A 276 -5.62 -5.67 -4.91
N TRP A 277 -6.94 -5.76 -5.08
CA TRP A 277 -7.65 -7.04 -4.97
C TRP A 277 -7.29 -8.01 -6.09
N ASP A 278 -6.88 -7.51 -7.24
CA ASP A 278 -6.48 -8.22 -8.46
C ASP A 278 -4.97 -8.46 -8.56
N GLY A 279 -4.19 -8.09 -7.54
CA GLY A 279 -2.76 -8.32 -7.52
C GLY A 279 -2.38 -9.79 -7.56
N ALA A 280 -1.65 -10.19 -8.60
CA ALA A 280 -1.13 -11.53 -8.78
C ALA A 280 0.06 -11.84 -7.84
N PRO A 281 0.31 -13.12 -7.48
CA PRO A 281 1.41 -13.48 -6.59
C PRO A 281 2.81 -13.33 -7.20
N CYS A 282 2.92 -13.27 -8.53
CA CYS A 282 4.17 -13.01 -9.24
C CYS A 282 3.89 -12.57 -10.69
N LEU A 283 4.95 -12.13 -11.38
CA LEU A 283 4.86 -11.55 -12.73
C LEU A 283 4.22 -12.49 -13.75
N ARG A 284 4.47 -13.81 -13.68
CA ARG A 284 3.92 -14.79 -14.62
C ARG A 284 2.39 -14.91 -14.57
N TYR A 285 1.78 -14.56 -13.44
CA TYR A 285 0.32 -14.55 -13.26
C TYR A 285 -0.28 -13.14 -13.40
N ASN A 286 0.51 -12.14 -13.80
CA ASN A 286 0.05 -10.76 -13.97
C ASN A 286 -0.27 -10.44 -15.44
N HIS A 287 -1.41 -10.95 -15.91
CA HIS A 287 -1.89 -10.73 -17.28
C HIS A 287 -2.24 -9.27 -17.57
N ASN A 288 -2.60 -8.50 -16.54
CA ASN A 288 -2.95 -7.09 -16.66
C ASN A 288 -1.74 -6.15 -16.63
N GLN A 289 -0.51 -6.70 -16.66
CA GLN A 289 0.78 -6.01 -16.73
C GLN A 289 0.74 -4.60 -16.14
N ASN A 290 0.70 -4.50 -14.79
CA ASN A 290 0.98 -3.31 -13.95
C ASN A 290 0.25 -3.32 -12.59
N GLN A 291 -0.49 -4.38 -12.25
CA GLN A 291 -1.18 -4.46 -10.96
C GLN A 291 -0.39 -5.28 -9.95
N TYR A 292 0.47 -4.61 -9.20
CA TYR A 292 1.09 -5.19 -8.01
C TYR A 292 0.06 -5.35 -6.89
N LEU A 293 0.21 -6.40 -6.07
CA LEU A 293 -0.63 -6.60 -4.90
C LEU A 293 -0.60 -5.44 -3.91
N PHE A 294 0.55 -4.77 -3.79
CA PHE A 294 0.71 -3.61 -2.91
C PHE A 294 1.01 -2.37 -3.72
N ARG A 295 0.28 -1.29 -3.43
CA ARG A 295 0.44 0.01 -4.07
C ARG A 295 0.72 1.08 -3.03
N ALA A 296 1.65 1.96 -3.36
CA ALA A 296 2.00 3.13 -2.56
C ALA A 296 1.81 4.39 -3.40
N THR A 297 0.94 5.29 -2.94
CA THR A 297 0.56 6.50 -3.67
C THR A 297 0.63 7.68 -2.73
N LYS A 298 1.12 8.84 -3.18
CA LYS A 298 0.98 10.06 -2.40
C LYS A 298 -0.51 10.36 -2.22
N PHE A 299 -0.96 10.58 -0.98
CA PHE A 299 -2.38 10.65 -0.65
C PHE A 299 -3.15 11.70 -1.47
N THR A 300 -2.55 12.86 -1.74
CA THR A 300 -3.19 13.91 -2.55
C THR A 300 -3.35 13.56 -4.03
N ASP A 301 -2.59 12.56 -4.48
CA ASP A 301 -2.53 12.11 -5.86
C ASP A 301 -3.37 10.84 -6.05
N PHE A 302 -3.89 10.27 -4.95
CA PHE A 302 -4.80 9.15 -4.95
C PHE A 302 -6.18 9.60 -5.45
N LYS A 303 -6.60 9.08 -6.61
CA LYS A 303 -7.87 9.44 -7.27
C LYS A 303 -8.91 8.33 -7.22
N ASP A 304 -8.56 7.17 -6.67
CA ASP A 304 -9.51 6.09 -6.51
C ASP A 304 -10.43 6.42 -5.33
N TYR A 305 -11.74 6.39 -5.58
CA TYR A 305 -12.78 6.82 -4.65
C TYR A 305 -12.73 8.32 -4.32
N ASP A 306 -13.91 8.93 -4.17
CA ASP A 306 -14.03 10.39 -4.03
C ASP A 306 -14.21 10.87 -2.57
N SER A 307 -14.27 9.95 -1.60
CA SER A 307 -14.42 10.25 -0.19
C SER A 307 -13.53 9.34 0.64
N HIS A 308 -12.81 9.93 1.60
CA HIS A 308 -11.88 9.23 2.47
C HIS A 308 -12.05 9.69 3.91
N VAL A 309 -11.95 8.74 4.84
CA VAL A 309 -11.77 9.03 6.25
C VAL A 309 -10.44 8.44 6.68
N ILE A 310 -9.62 9.23 7.38
CA ILE A 310 -8.39 8.75 8.03
C ILE A 310 -8.51 8.99 9.52
N VAL A 311 -8.19 7.95 10.29
CA VAL A 311 -8.23 7.93 11.74
C VAL A 311 -6.81 7.79 12.28
N PHE A 312 -6.42 8.70 13.17
CA PHE A 312 -5.08 8.75 13.74
C PHE A 312 -5.06 8.40 15.24
N PRO A 313 -4.08 7.61 15.70
CA PRO A 313 -3.89 7.36 17.11
C PRO A 313 -3.53 8.63 17.89
N PRO A 314 -3.93 8.72 19.17
CA PRO A 314 -3.56 9.84 20.03
C PRO A 314 -2.06 9.87 20.27
N LYS A 315 -1.46 11.06 20.20
CA LYS A 315 -0.03 11.27 20.50
C LYS A 315 0.19 11.47 22.00
N LYS A 316 1.37 11.08 22.48
CA LYS A 316 1.90 11.50 23.78
C LYS A 316 2.05 13.03 23.73
N LEU A 317 1.47 13.72 24.71
CA LEU A 317 1.60 15.17 24.86
C LEU A 317 3.04 15.59 25.09
#